data_AF-A0A847XV33-F1
#
_entry.id   AF-A0A847XV33-F1
#
_cell.length_a   1.000
_cell.length_b   1.000
_cell.length_c   1.000
_cell.angle_alpha   90.00
_cell.angle_beta   90.00
_cell.angle_gamma   90.00
#
_symmetry.space_group_name_H-M   'P 1'
#
loop_
_entity.id
_entity.type
_entity.pdbx_description
1 polymer ?
#
loop_
_entity_poly.entity_id
_entity_poly.type
_entity_poly.pdbx_seq_one_letter_code
_entity_poly.pdbx_strand_id
1 'polypeptide(L)'
;MQSMILSFFLITFVVAIYGLVHSLLAGRKAKEVAAVWLGSKFKWYRLGYNVFAAISLLPVLALAITLPDTVLYTVSSPWNGLMILLQLAGAGISLFGARQTGLWHLAGLAQLRENGAPLAEHRLVTDGLYRYVRHPIYTGAILFLWAAPQMTWNGLALRLSLTLYFIIGGMVEEKRLVAEYGDAYRAYRLRTPMLIPGMKKPV
;
A
#
# COMPACT_ATOMS: atom_id res chain seq x y z
N MET A 1 -30.52 -8.10 5.16
CA MET A 1 -29.42 -8.87 5.77
C MET A 1 -28.68 -9.74 4.75
N GLN A 2 -29.35 -10.65 4.02
CA GLN A 2 -28.69 -11.45 2.97
C GLN A 2 -27.98 -10.60 1.89
N SER A 3 -28.62 -9.51 1.44
CA SER A 3 -28.03 -8.56 0.48
C SER A 3 -26.74 -7.90 0.99
N MET A 4 -26.68 -7.54 2.27
CA MET A 4 -25.49 -6.93 2.87
C MET A 4 -24.34 -7.93 3.07
N ILE A 5 -24.67 -9.18 3.42
CA ILE A 5 -23.66 -10.24 3.51
C ILE A 5 -23.01 -10.45 2.14
N LEU A 6 -23.83 -10.50 1.07
CA LEU A 6 -23.33 -10.58 -0.30
C LEU A 6 -22.44 -9.38 -0.65
N SER A 7 -22.84 -8.14 -0.29
CA SER A 7 -22.03 -6.94 -0.52
C SER A 7 -20.63 -7.06 0.11
N PHE A 8 -20.54 -7.52 1.36
CA PHE A 8 -19.28 -7.71 2.06
C PHE A 8 -18.34 -8.67 1.33
N PHE A 9 -18.86 -9.85 0.96
CA PHE A 9 -18.06 -10.86 0.27
C PHE A 9 -17.69 -10.43 -1.15
N LEU A 10 -18.59 -9.73 -1.85
CA LEU A 10 -18.31 -9.19 -3.18
C LEU A 10 -17.17 -8.17 -3.12
N ILE A 11 -17.22 -7.20 -2.18
CA ILE A 11 -16.14 -6.22 -1.99
C ILE A 11 -14.83 -6.94 -1.69
N THR A 12 -14.84 -7.89 -0.75
CA THR A 12 -13.67 -8.67 -0.37
C THR A 12 -13.06 -9.40 -1.57
N PHE A 13 -13.91 -10.06 -2.37
CA PHE A 13 -13.51 -10.79 -3.57
C PHE A 13 -12.91 -9.87 -4.64
N VAL A 14 -13.54 -8.72 -4.91
CA VAL A 14 -13.04 -7.77 -5.90
C VAL A 14 -11.73 -7.11 -5.43
N VAL A 15 -11.57 -6.82 -4.13
CA VAL A 15 -10.29 -6.36 -3.57
C VAL A 15 -9.21 -7.44 -3.73
N ALA A 16 -9.55 -8.72 -3.54
CA ALA A 16 -8.60 -9.82 -3.75
C ALA A 16 -8.17 -9.94 -5.22
N ILE A 17 -9.11 -9.81 -6.17
CA ILE A 17 -8.80 -9.76 -7.61
C ILE A 17 -7.90 -8.57 -7.92
N TYR A 18 -8.27 -7.38 -7.44
CA TYR A 18 -7.48 -6.16 -7.61
C TYR A 18 -6.06 -6.36 -7.08
N GLY A 19 -5.91 -6.85 -5.85
CA GLY A 19 -4.62 -7.11 -5.22
C GLY A 19 -3.80 -8.15 -5.97
N LEU A 20 -4.42 -9.20 -6.52
CA LEU A 20 -3.77 -10.21 -7.34
C LEU A 20 -3.23 -9.61 -8.64
N VAL A 21 -4.09 -8.93 -9.41
CA VAL A 21 -3.70 -8.28 -10.68
C VAL A 21 -2.60 -7.25 -10.43
N HIS A 22 -2.77 -6.41 -9.43
CA HIS A 22 -1.79 -5.39 -9.03
C HIS A 22 -0.44 -6.02 -8.67
N SER A 23 -0.44 -7.12 -7.90
CA SER A 23 0.78 -7.82 -7.48
C SER A 23 1.48 -8.56 -8.63
N LEU A 24 0.70 -9.15 -9.55
CA LEU A 24 1.22 -9.83 -10.73
C LEU A 24 1.91 -8.83 -11.66
N LEU A 25 1.28 -7.70 -11.94
CA LEU A 25 1.87 -6.63 -12.76
C LEU A 25 3.06 -5.95 -12.08
N ALA A 26 3.06 -5.81 -10.74
CA ALA A 26 4.25 -5.36 -10.01
C ALA A 26 5.44 -6.35 -10.05
N GLY A 27 5.16 -7.61 -10.36
CA GLY A 27 6.10 -8.72 -10.28
C GLY A 27 7.23 -8.64 -11.31
N ARG A 28 8.33 -9.34 -11.00
CA ARG A 28 9.51 -9.39 -11.87
C ARG A 28 9.19 -9.96 -13.26
N LYS A 29 8.46 -11.08 -13.32
CA LYS A 29 8.07 -11.74 -14.57
C LYS A 29 7.27 -10.81 -15.51
N ALA A 30 6.30 -10.07 -14.97
CA ALA A 30 5.51 -9.14 -15.77
C ALA A 30 6.38 -8.01 -16.34
N LYS A 31 7.33 -7.50 -15.55
CA LYS A 31 8.31 -6.50 -16.00
C LYS A 31 9.26 -7.05 -17.06
N GLU A 32 9.75 -8.29 -16.92
CA GLU A 32 10.61 -8.94 -17.92
C GLU A 32 9.88 -9.10 -19.27
N VAL A 33 8.64 -9.61 -19.24
CA VAL A 33 7.79 -9.74 -20.44
C VAL A 33 7.51 -8.36 -21.06
N ALA A 34 7.17 -7.37 -20.24
CA ALA A 34 6.92 -6.02 -20.71
C ALA A 34 8.17 -5.36 -21.28
N ALA A 35 9.36 -5.64 -20.74
CA ALA A 35 10.62 -5.12 -21.27
C ALA A 35 10.90 -5.66 -22.67
N VAL A 36 10.65 -6.95 -22.90
CA VAL A 36 10.78 -7.58 -24.23
C VAL A 36 9.79 -6.98 -25.22
N TRP A 37 8.53 -6.80 -24.82
CA TRP A 37 7.48 -6.33 -25.73
C TRP A 37 7.54 -4.83 -26.02
N LEU A 38 7.86 -4.00 -25.02
CA LEU A 38 7.88 -2.54 -25.15
C LEU A 38 9.22 -2.00 -25.66
N GLY A 39 10.32 -2.75 -25.53
CA GLY A 39 11.66 -2.31 -25.90
C GLY A 39 12.00 -0.95 -25.28
N SER A 40 12.33 0.05 -26.11
CA SER A 40 12.66 1.41 -25.68
C SER A 40 11.52 2.15 -24.96
N LYS A 41 10.27 1.68 -25.09
CA LYS A 41 9.10 2.24 -24.39
C LYS A 41 8.94 1.70 -22.97
N PHE A 42 9.74 0.73 -22.52
CA PHE A 42 9.64 0.15 -21.18
C PHE A 42 9.75 1.20 -20.05
N LYS A 43 10.44 2.32 -20.28
CA LYS A 43 10.51 3.46 -19.34
C LYS A 43 9.14 4.02 -18.92
N TRP A 44 8.10 3.81 -19.73
CA TRP A 44 6.73 4.23 -19.44
C TRP A 44 5.92 3.19 -18.65
N TYR A 45 6.43 1.96 -18.50
CA TYR A 45 5.72 0.86 -17.88
C TYR A 45 5.27 1.19 -16.45
N ARG A 46 6.16 1.75 -15.63
CA ARG A 46 5.84 2.06 -14.23
C ARG A 46 4.76 3.13 -14.10
N LEU A 47 4.81 4.17 -14.94
CA LEU A 47 3.77 5.19 -14.97
C LEU A 47 2.43 4.59 -15.41
N GLY A 48 2.42 3.84 -16.52
CA GLY A 48 1.21 3.19 -17.02
C GLY A 48 0.61 2.21 -16.01
N TYR A 49 1.45 1.44 -15.33
CA TYR A 49 1.07 0.57 -14.22
C TYR A 49 0.41 1.34 -13.08
N ASN A 50 1.00 2.46 -12.63
CA ASN A 50 0.43 3.27 -11.56
C ASN A 50 -0.92 3.89 -11.96
N VAL A 51 -1.04 4.38 -13.20
CA VAL A 51 -2.31 4.91 -13.74
C VAL A 51 -3.36 3.80 -13.79
N PHE A 52 -3.01 2.62 -14.30
CA PHE A 52 -3.90 1.46 -14.30
C PHE A 52 -4.32 1.07 -12.87
N ALA A 53 -3.39 1.02 -11.92
CA ALA A 53 -3.65 0.70 -10.53
C ALA A 53 -4.60 1.71 -9.86
N ALA A 54 -4.46 3.00 -10.18
CA ALA A 54 -5.34 4.05 -9.68
C ALA A 54 -6.75 3.94 -10.28
N ILE A 55 -6.86 3.76 -11.61
CA ILE A 55 -8.15 3.65 -12.30
C ILE A 55 -8.89 2.38 -11.89
N SER A 56 -8.19 1.23 -11.81
CA SER A 56 -8.78 -0.05 -11.44
C SER A 56 -9.19 -0.12 -9.96
N LEU A 57 -8.73 0.80 -9.11
CA LEU A 57 -9.21 0.95 -7.74
C LEU A 57 -10.58 1.66 -7.69
N LEU A 58 -10.92 2.51 -8.67
CA LEU A 58 -12.18 3.27 -8.65
C LEU A 58 -13.42 2.38 -8.61
N PRO A 59 -13.54 1.28 -9.40
CA PRO A 59 -14.65 0.35 -9.27
C PRO A 59 -14.76 -0.29 -7.88
N VAL A 60 -13.63 -0.59 -7.24
CA VAL A 60 -13.59 -1.16 -5.87
C VAL A 60 -14.21 -0.18 -4.87
N LEU A 61 -13.82 1.11 -4.95
CA LEU A 61 -14.35 2.16 -4.11
C LEU A 61 -15.83 2.43 -4.42
N ALA A 62 -16.22 2.40 -5.70
CA ALA A 62 -17.60 2.56 -6.11
C ALA A 62 -18.49 1.47 -5.50
N LEU A 63 -18.08 0.21 -5.51
CA LEU A 63 -18.83 -0.89 -4.89
C LEU A 63 -19.04 -0.67 -3.39
N ALA A 64 -18.04 -0.14 -2.69
CA ALA A 64 -18.17 0.15 -1.25
C ALA A 64 -19.22 1.23 -0.94
N ILE A 65 -19.57 2.08 -1.93
CA ILE A 65 -20.52 3.19 -1.79
C ILE A 65 -21.91 2.82 -2.36
N THR A 66 -21.97 2.06 -3.46
CA THR A 66 -23.21 1.82 -4.21
C THR A 66 -23.94 0.54 -3.80
N LEU A 67 -23.25 -0.43 -3.22
CA LEU A 67 -23.88 -1.67 -2.76
C LEU A 67 -24.73 -1.44 -1.51
N PRO A 68 -25.75 -2.29 -1.24
CA PRO A 68 -26.49 -2.26 0.01
C PRO A 68 -25.56 -2.24 1.23
N ASP A 69 -25.74 -1.27 2.12
CA ASP A 69 -24.86 -1.00 3.25
C ASP A 69 -25.65 -0.67 4.52
N THR A 70 -24.97 -0.72 5.67
CA THR A 70 -25.47 -0.16 6.93
C THR A 70 -24.34 0.50 7.69
N VAL A 71 -24.68 1.52 8.47
CA VAL A 71 -23.75 2.13 9.41
C VAL A 71 -23.62 1.23 10.64
N LEU A 72 -22.40 0.84 10.99
CA LEU A 72 -22.09 0.06 12.19
C LEU A 72 -21.90 0.97 13.39
N TYR A 73 -21.16 2.06 13.22
CA TYR A 73 -21.01 3.09 14.23
C TYR A 73 -20.68 4.45 13.61
N THR A 74 -21.00 5.49 14.36
CA THR A 74 -20.53 6.86 14.15
C THR A 74 -19.95 7.37 15.47
N VAL A 75 -18.78 7.99 15.40
CA VAL A 75 -18.13 8.62 16.54
C VAL A 75 -18.71 10.02 16.72
N SER A 76 -19.16 10.36 17.92
CA SER A 76 -19.71 11.67 18.25
C SER A 76 -18.62 12.71 18.55
N SER A 77 -19.00 13.99 18.54
CA SER A 77 -18.13 15.09 18.99
C SER A 77 -17.82 14.94 20.49
N PRO A 78 -16.58 15.23 20.96
CA PRO A 78 -15.44 15.77 20.20
C PRO A 78 -14.53 14.69 19.58
N TRP A 79 -14.80 13.43 19.82
CA TRP A 79 -13.94 12.31 19.43
C TRP A 79 -13.84 12.12 17.91
N ASN A 80 -14.86 12.54 17.16
CA ASN A 80 -14.80 12.56 15.69
C ASN A 80 -13.67 13.48 15.18
N GLY A 81 -13.39 14.59 15.86
CA GLY A 81 -12.28 15.49 15.56
C GLY A 81 -10.94 14.80 15.76
N LEU A 82 -10.77 14.06 16.86
CA LEU A 82 -9.58 13.24 17.10
C LEU A 82 -9.37 12.19 15.99
N MET A 83 -10.45 11.51 15.58
CA MET A 83 -10.41 10.53 14.48
C MET A 83 -9.97 11.17 13.15
N ILE A 84 -10.47 12.36 12.83
CA ILE A 84 -10.03 13.12 11.64
C ILE A 84 -8.56 13.53 11.76
N LEU A 85 -8.11 14.00 12.93
CA LEU A 85 -6.70 14.32 13.15
C LEU A 85 -5.79 13.10 12.96
N LEU A 86 -6.21 11.92 13.43
CA LEU A 86 -5.48 10.67 13.22
C LEU A 86 -5.44 10.27 11.74
N GLN A 87 -6.49 10.51 10.97
CA GLN A 87 -6.46 10.32 9.51
C GLN A 87 -5.42 11.24 8.87
N LEU A 88 -5.45 12.54 9.19
CA LEU A 88 -4.50 13.51 8.65
C LEU A 88 -3.05 13.14 9.03
N ALA A 89 -2.83 12.68 10.26
CA ALA A 89 -1.53 12.16 10.69
C ALA A 89 -1.12 10.92 9.88
N GLY A 90 -2.02 9.96 9.67
CA GLY A 90 -1.77 8.78 8.84
C GLY A 90 -1.40 9.14 7.40
N ALA A 91 -2.14 10.06 6.78
CA ALA A 91 -1.83 10.58 5.45
C ALA A 91 -0.46 11.29 5.40
N GLY A 92 -0.15 12.10 6.43
CA GLY A 92 1.14 12.76 6.58
C GLY A 92 2.31 11.77 6.70
N ILE A 93 2.15 10.72 7.51
CA ILE A 93 3.12 9.61 7.64
C ILE A 93 3.33 8.94 6.28
N SER A 94 2.26 8.60 5.57
CA SER A 94 2.36 7.97 4.25
C SER A 94 3.08 8.86 3.22
N LEU A 95 2.75 10.15 3.19
CA LEU A 95 3.39 11.10 2.29
C LEU A 95 4.86 11.33 2.61
N PHE A 96 5.22 11.43 3.90
CA PHE A 96 6.59 11.60 4.33
C PHE A 96 7.42 10.33 4.08
N GLY A 97 6.88 9.15 4.37
CA GLY A 97 7.52 7.88 4.02
C GLY A 97 7.77 7.75 2.52
N ALA A 98 6.77 8.11 1.71
CA ALA A 98 6.88 8.12 0.25
C ALA A 98 7.96 9.10 -0.27
N ARG A 99 8.10 10.25 0.40
CA ARG A 99 9.20 11.20 0.14
C ARG A 99 10.57 10.62 0.45
N GLN A 100 10.74 9.92 1.56
CA GLN A 100 12.02 9.29 1.94
C GLN A 100 12.47 8.22 0.93
N THR A 101 11.53 7.52 0.29
CA THR A 101 11.83 6.55 -0.79
C THR A 101 11.93 7.18 -2.19
N GLY A 102 11.66 8.48 -2.31
CA GLY A 102 11.61 9.19 -3.58
C GLY A 102 10.25 9.10 -4.30
N LEU A 103 9.46 10.18 -4.23
CA LEU A 103 8.15 10.29 -4.89
C LEU A 103 8.23 10.05 -6.40
N TRP A 104 9.28 10.55 -7.05
CA TRP A 104 9.51 10.37 -8.48
C TRP A 104 9.77 8.92 -8.85
N HIS A 105 10.44 8.16 -7.98
CA HIS A 105 10.62 6.72 -8.17
C HIS A 105 9.28 6.01 -8.00
N LEU A 106 8.53 6.30 -6.92
CA LEU A 106 7.20 5.71 -6.71
C LEU A 106 6.25 5.96 -7.89
N ALA A 107 6.20 7.20 -8.39
CA ALA A 107 5.37 7.59 -9.54
C ALA A 107 5.83 6.98 -10.88
N GLY A 108 7.05 6.45 -10.97
CA GLY A 108 7.63 5.94 -12.21
C GLY A 108 8.17 7.01 -13.15
N LEU A 109 8.21 8.26 -12.69
CA LEU A 109 8.64 9.41 -13.45
C LEU A 109 10.17 9.60 -13.40
N ALA A 110 10.85 9.06 -12.38
CA ALA A 110 12.31 9.07 -12.30
C ALA A 110 12.97 8.37 -13.52
N GLN A 111 12.37 7.26 -13.99
CA GLN A 111 12.85 6.49 -15.15
C GLN A 111 12.80 7.29 -16.46
N LEU A 112 11.94 8.31 -16.54
CA LEU A 112 11.85 9.21 -17.69
C LEU A 112 12.97 10.26 -17.69
N ARG A 113 13.42 10.68 -16.50
CA ARG A 113 14.49 11.67 -16.33
C ARG A 113 15.87 11.05 -16.45
N GLU A 114 16.02 9.80 -16.03
CA GLU A 114 17.30 9.06 -16.03
C GLU A 114 17.57 8.32 -17.36
N ASN A 115 16.78 8.56 -18.42
CA ASN A 115 16.93 7.94 -19.75
C ASN A 115 17.04 6.40 -19.73
N GLY A 116 16.43 5.73 -18.76
CA GLY A 116 16.49 4.27 -18.64
C GLY A 116 17.83 3.72 -18.15
N ALA A 117 18.69 4.55 -17.54
CA ALA A 117 19.83 4.06 -16.78
C ALA A 117 19.35 3.01 -15.76
N PRO A 118 20.09 1.91 -15.55
CA PRO A 118 19.75 0.93 -14.52
C PRO A 118 19.58 1.68 -13.21
N LEU A 119 18.49 1.41 -12.49
CA LEU A 119 18.17 2.01 -11.19
C LEU A 119 19.46 1.98 -10.35
N ALA A 120 20.14 3.13 -10.24
CA ALA A 120 21.38 3.23 -9.49
C ALA A 120 21.13 2.64 -8.11
N GLU A 121 22.02 1.76 -7.63
CA GLU A 121 21.92 1.05 -6.36
C GLU A 121 21.19 1.89 -5.31
N HIS A 122 19.89 1.62 -5.13
CA HIS A 122 19.09 2.43 -4.22
C HIS A 122 19.62 2.14 -2.83
N ARG A 123 20.22 3.13 -2.18
CA ARG A 123 20.70 2.96 -0.81
C ARG A 123 19.53 2.52 0.06
N LEU A 124 19.72 1.45 0.83
CA LEU A 124 18.72 1.01 1.79
C LEU A 124 18.40 2.14 2.78
N VAL A 125 17.17 2.65 2.71
CA VAL A 125 16.68 3.73 3.59
C VAL A 125 16.30 3.14 4.94
N THR A 126 16.99 3.58 6.01
CA THR A 126 16.73 3.13 7.39
C THR A 126 16.63 4.27 8.41
N ASP A 127 16.57 5.52 7.92
CA ASP A 127 16.48 6.73 8.73
C ASP A 127 15.05 7.33 8.75
N GLY A 128 14.85 8.43 9.47
CA GLY A 128 13.54 9.09 9.60
C GLY A 128 12.45 8.14 10.09
N LEU A 129 11.33 8.03 9.36
CA LEU A 129 10.24 7.11 9.74
C LEU A 129 10.65 5.64 9.65
N TYR A 130 11.55 5.31 8.72
CA TYR A 130 12.10 3.95 8.55
C TYR A 130 12.92 3.50 9.76
N ARG A 131 13.37 4.42 10.64
CA ARG A 131 13.97 4.02 11.92
C ARG A 131 12.98 3.28 12.83
N TYR A 132 11.70 3.68 12.80
CA TYR A 132 10.68 3.22 13.74
C TYR A 132 9.89 2.02 13.24
N VAL A 133 9.59 1.98 11.93
CA VAL A 133 8.88 0.88 11.28
C VAL A 133 9.41 0.68 9.86
N ARG A 134 9.42 -0.56 9.37
CA ARG A 134 9.99 -0.86 8.03
C ARG A 134 9.12 -0.43 6.87
N HIS A 135 7.80 -0.34 7.07
CA HIS A 135 6.85 0.10 6.05
C HIS A 135 5.99 1.28 6.56
N PRO A 136 6.58 2.46 6.79
CA PRO A 136 5.85 3.62 7.32
C PRO A 136 4.71 4.07 6.41
N ILE A 137 4.85 3.91 5.09
CA ILE A 137 3.78 4.20 4.13
C ILE A 137 2.53 3.35 4.42
N TYR A 138 2.73 2.06 4.72
CA TYR A 138 1.64 1.12 5.01
C TYR A 138 1.07 1.38 6.40
N THR A 139 1.91 1.67 7.39
CA THR A 139 1.47 2.09 8.73
C THR A 139 0.56 3.33 8.65
N GLY A 140 0.98 4.37 7.92
CA GLY A 140 0.19 5.57 7.72
C GLY A 140 -1.13 5.30 6.99
N ALA A 141 -1.12 4.45 5.96
CA ALA A 141 -2.30 4.08 5.20
C ALA A 141 -3.30 3.28 6.04
N ILE A 142 -2.82 2.34 6.85
CA ILE A 142 -3.66 1.57 7.79
C ILE A 142 -4.25 2.51 8.84
N LEU A 143 -3.45 3.42 9.42
CA LEU A 143 -3.96 4.41 10.36
C LEU A 143 -5.06 5.28 9.72
N PHE A 144 -4.84 5.77 8.50
CA PHE A 144 -5.82 6.54 7.75
C PHE A 144 -7.13 5.74 7.53
N LEU A 145 -7.02 4.48 7.11
CA LEU A 145 -8.19 3.63 6.87
C LEU A 145 -9.02 3.43 8.14
N TRP A 146 -8.38 3.14 9.26
CA TRP A 146 -9.06 2.76 10.50
C TRP A 146 -9.49 3.94 11.38
N ALA A 147 -8.89 5.12 11.20
CA ALA A 147 -9.27 6.34 11.91
C ALA A 147 -10.50 7.06 11.31
N ALA A 148 -11.27 6.39 10.45
CA ALA A 148 -12.53 6.94 9.94
C ALA A 148 -13.57 7.10 11.07
N PRO A 149 -14.19 8.28 11.27
CA PRO A 149 -15.16 8.50 12.35
C PRO A 149 -16.48 7.76 12.13
N GLN A 150 -16.69 7.20 10.94
CA GLN A 150 -17.85 6.39 10.61
C GLN A 150 -17.37 5.08 10.00
N MET A 151 -17.91 3.97 10.50
CA MET A 151 -17.72 2.66 9.93
C MET A 151 -19.04 2.13 9.41
N THR A 152 -19.03 1.69 8.16
CA THR A 152 -20.14 0.96 7.55
C THR A 152 -19.76 -0.50 7.34
N TRP A 153 -20.74 -1.34 7.04
CA TRP A 153 -20.51 -2.76 6.79
C TRP A 153 -19.63 -2.99 5.56
N ASN A 154 -19.91 -2.29 4.47
CA ASN A 154 -19.08 -2.32 3.25
C ASN A 154 -17.71 -1.69 3.50
N GLY A 155 -17.68 -0.61 4.29
CA GLY A 155 -16.45 0.04 4.71
C GLY A 155 -15.55 -0.86 5.55
N LEU A 156 -16.10 -1.74 6.37
CA LEU A 156 -15.36 -2.72 7.15
C LEU A 156 -14.74 -3.78 6.23
N ALA A 157 -15.51 -4.32 5.28
CA ALA A 157 -15.02 -5.27 4.27
C ALA A 157 -13.81 -4.72 3.52
N LEU A 158 -13.93 -3.48 3.02
CA LEU A 158 -12.88 -2.79 2.28
C LEU A 158 -11.61 -2.62 3.12
N ARG A 159 -11.74 -2.09 4.35
CA ARG A 159 -10.59 -1.80 5.23
C ARG A 159 -9.87 -3.06 5.68
N LEU A 160 -10.60 -4.13 6.02
CA LEU A 160 -10.00 -5.43 6.35
C LEU A 160 -9.23 -6.00 5.16
N SER A 161 -9.84 -6.00 3.97
CA SER A 161 -9.24 -6.53 2.75
C SER A 161 -7.97 -5.76 2.35
N LEU A 162 -8.02 -4.42 2.39
CA LEU A 162 -6.85 -3.57 2.11
C LEU A 162 -5.75 -3.72 3.17
N THR A 163 -6.10 -3.86 4.44
CA THR A 163 -5.13 -4.10 5.52
C THR A 163 -4.40 -5.43 5.30
N LEU A 164 -5.15 -6.49 4.98
CA LEU A 164 -4.56 -7.79 4.65
C LEU A 164 -3.66 -7.71 3.42
N TYR A 165 -4.10 -6.99 2.39
CA TYR A 165 -3.29 -6.73 1.19
C TYR A 165 -1.97 -6.02 1.53
N PHE A 166 -1.97 -4.97 2.38
CA PHE A 166 -0.73 -4.31 2.80
C PHE A 166 0.19 -5.22 3.61
N ILE A 167 -0.36 -6.07 4.48
CA ILE A 167 0.43 -7.04 5.26
C ILE A 167 1.10 -8.07 4.34
N ILE A 168 0.33 -8.69 3.43
CA ILE A 168 0.85 -9.68 2.49
C ILE A 168 1.85 -9.02 1.54
N GLY A 169 1.52 -7.85 1.01
CA GLY A 169 2.39 -7.05 0.14
C GLY A 169 3.71 -6.72 0.81
N GLY A 170 3.67 -6.26 2.07
CA GLY A 170 4.86 -6.02 2.89
C GLY A 170 5.71 -7.27 3.07
N MET A 171 5.12 -8.41 3.42
CA MET A 171 5.87 -9.67 3.55
C MET A 171 6.55 -10.11 2.24
N VAL A 172 5.89 -9.92 1.10
CA VAL A 172 6.47 -10.21 -0.22
C VAL A 172 7.59 -9.22 -0.55
N GLU A 173 7.40 -7.94 -0.22
CA GLU A 173 8.41 -6.88 -0.38
C GLU A 173 9.64 -7.18 0.48
N GLU A 174 9.49 -7.58 1.75
CA GLU A 174 10.62 -7.93 2.61
C GLU A 174 11.47 -9.06 2.01
N LYS A 175 10.86 -10.06 1.37
CA LYS A 175 11.60 -11.14 0.69
C LYS A 175 12.45 -10.61 -0.47
N ARG A 176 11.92 -9.63 -1.21
CA ARG A 176 12.65 -8.97 -2.31
C ARG A 176 13.79 -8.10 -1.76
N LEU A 177 13.54 -7.35 -0.70
CA LEU A 177 14.53 -6.51 -0.03
C LEU A 177 15.67 -7.35 0.59
N VAL A 178 15.38 -8.54 1.13
CA VAL A 178 16.43 -9.49 1.54
C VAL A 178 17.27 -9.96 0.35
N ALA A 179 16.64 -10.25 -0.80
CA ALA A 179 17.36 -10.67 -2.00
C ALA A 179 18.21 -9.55 -2.61
N GLU A 180 17.79 -8.29 -2.44
CA GLU A 180 18.48 -7.11 -2.98
C GLU A 180 19.61 -6.60 -2.06
N TYR A 181 19.36 -6.52 -0.75
CA TYR A 181 20.28 -5.90 0.22
C TYR A 181 20.97 -6.90 1.17
N GLY A 182 20.65 -8.19 1.08
CA GLY A 182 21.30 -9.25 1.86
C GLY A 182 21.28 -8.99 3.38
N ASP A 183 22.45 -9.10 3.99
CA ASP A 183 22.63 -9.01 5.45
C ASP A 183 22.33 -7.63 6.01
N ALA A 184 22.50 -6.56 5.23
CA ALA A 184 22.15 -5.20 5.66
C ALA A 184 20.65 -5.10 6.00
N TYR A 185 19.80 -5.69 5.16
CA TYR A 185 18.35 -5.71 5.42
C TYR A 185 17.98 -6.70 6.52
N ARG A 186 18.68 -7.84 6.64
CA ARG A 186 18.47 -8.77 7.76
C ARG A 186 18.76 -8.10 9.11
N ALA A 187 19.89 -7.40 9.23
CA ALA A 187 20.24 -6.63 10.42
C ALA A 187 19.20 -5.54 10.73
N TYR A 188 18.70 -4.85 9.70
CA TYR A 188 17.63 -3.87 9.84
C TYR A 188 16.32 -4.51 10.35
N ARG A 189 15.95 -5.69 9.86
CA ARG A 189 14.76 -6.43 10.33
C ARG A 189 14.82 -6.84 11.79
N LEU A 190 16.01 -7.06 12.34
CA LEU A 190 16.18 -7.39 13.76
C LEU A 190 15.91 -6.20 14.69
N ARG A 191 16.21 -4.98 14.24
CA ARG A 191 16.12 -3.76 15.08
C ARG A 191 14.81 -2.99 14.94
N THR A 192 14.15 -3.06 13.79
CA THR A 192 12.99 -2.21 13.47
C THR A 192 11.78 -3.07 13.11
N PRO A 193 10.61 -2.94 13.75
CA PRO A 193 9.41 -3.74 13.46
C PRO A 193 8.77 -3.43 12.09
N MET A 194 7.89 -4.30 11.59
CA MET A 194 7.31 -4.15 10.24
C MET A 194 6.35 -2.96 10.12
N LEU A 195 5.33 -2.89 10.99
CA LEU A 195 4.20 -1.95 10.87
C LEU A 195 3.92 -1.15 12.15
N ILE A 196 4.04 -1.76 13.33
CA ILE A 196 3.66 -1.11 14.60
C ILE A 196 4.94 -0.84 15.39
N PRO A 197 5.22 0.44 15.74
CA PRO A 197 6.39 0.80 16.55
C PRO A 197 6.40 0.01 17.88
N GLY A 198 7.59 -0.45 18.30
CA GLY A 198 7.75 -1.18 19.57
C GLY A 198 7.37 -2.67 19.54
N MET A 199 6.61 -3.15 18.55
CA MET A 199 6.25 -4.57 18.43
C MET A 199 7.36 -5.37 17.74
N LYS A 200 8.46 -5.65 18.44
CA LYS A 200 9.51 -6.55 17.95
C LYS A 200 8.97 -7.99 17.93
N LYS A 201 9.32 -8.77 16.89
CA LYS A 201 9.18 -10.23 16.98
C LYS A 201 10.18 -10.71 18.05
N PRO A 202 9.80 -11.61 18.97
CA PRO A 202 10.79 -12.36 19.72
C PRO A 202 11.71 -13.07 18.72
N VAL A 203 13.02 -12.91 18.92
CA VAL A 203 14.07 -13.56 18.13
C VAL A 203 14.07 -15.04 18.44
#